data_AF-A0AAW7RU95-F1
#
_entry.id   AF-A0AAW7RU95-F1
#
_cell.length_a   1.000
_cell.length_b   1.000
_cell.length_c   1.000
_cell.angle_alpha   90.00
_cell.angle_beta   90.00
_cell.angle_gamma   90.00
#
_symmetry.space_group_name_H-M   'P 1'
#
loop_
_entity.id
_entity.type
_entity.pdbx_description
1 polymer ?
#
loop_
_entity_poly.entity_id
_entity_poly.type
_entity_poly.pdbx_seq_one_letter_code
_entity_poly.pdbx_strand_id
1 'polypeptide(L)'
;MNCKVGDMAVITHGEARDRIVEVKAPYGDYLHLGFCWYVEAPTPIPATDVVTFRPCELKTGWIPDAWLRPISGVPVTDDVEDEVTA
;
A
#
# COMPACT_ATOMS: atom_id res chain seq x y z
N MET A 1 -3.62 -11.97 -10.19
CA MET A 1 -3.06 -11.05 -9.20
C MET A 1 -2.32 -9.96 -9.95
N ASN A 2 -2.64 -8.71 -9.65
CA ASN A 2 -2.04 -7.53 -10.27
C ASN A 2 -0.69 -7.17 -9.65
N CYS A 3 -0.49 -7.49 -8.38
CA CYS A 3 0.76 -7.21 -7.66
C CYS A 3 1.39 -8.50 -7.10
N LYS A 4 2.64 -8.38 -6.64
CA LYS A 4 3.38 -9.40 -5.86
C LYS A 4 4.06 -8.73 -4.66
N VAL A 5 4.52 -9.54 -3.71
CA VAL A 5 5.30 -9.05 -2.55
C VAL A 5 6.54 -8.29 -3.02
N GLY A 6 6.78 -7.13 -2.40
CA GLY A 6 7.84 -6.18 -2.74
C GLY A 6 7.44 -5.17 -3.81
N ASP A 7 6.29 -5.30 -4.47
CA ASP A 7 5.83 -4.28 -5.42
C ASP A 7 5.40 -3.01 -4.69
N MET A 8 5.77 -1.87 -5.27
CA MET A 8 5.11 -0.60 -5.01
C MET A 8 3.84 -0.54 -5.85
N ALA A 9 2.73 -0.09 -5.28
CA ALA A 9 1.46 0.01 -5.97
C ALA A 9 0.70 1.29 -5.58
N VAL A 10 -0.09 1.81 -6.52
CA VAL A 10 -1.06 2.89 -6.24
C VAL A 10 -2.44 2.28 -5.97
N ILE A 11 -3.11 2.80 -4.96
CA ILE A 11 -4.51 2.48 -4.64
C ILE A 11 -5.41 3.26 -5.60
N THR A 12 -6.31 2.56 -6.29
CA THR A 12 -7.17 3.18 -7.32
C THR A 12 -8.62 3.43 -6.89
N HIS A 13 -9.02 2.93 -5.72
CA HIS A 13 -10.39 2.97 -5.22
C HIS A 13 -10.43 3.23 -3.70
N GLY A 14 -11.58 3.68 -3.19
CA GLY A 14 -11.78 3.99 -1.78
C GLY A 14 -11.23 5.36 -1.37
N GLU A 15 -11.25 5.62 -0.07
CA GLU A 15 -10.81 6.92 0.50
C GLU A 15 -9.29 7.11 0.39
N ALA A 16 -8.53 6.03 0.39
CA ALA A 16 -7.08 6.04 0.18
C ALA A 16 -6.68 6.07 -1.31
N ARG A 17 -7.58 6.45 -2.21
CA ARG A 17 -7.26 6.55 -3.65
C ARG A 17 -6.06 7.48 -3.89
N ASP A 18 -5.27 7.14 -4.90
CA ASP A 18 -4.04 7.82 -5.33
C ASP A 18 -2.89 7.77 -4.31
N ARG A 19 -3.03 6.99 -3.24
CA ARG A 19 -1.97 6.72 -2.27
C ARG A 19 -1.08 5.57 -2.72
N ILE A 20 0.22 5.70 -2.45
CA ILE A 20 1.23 4.70 -2.77
C ILE A 20 1.46 3.82 -1.55
N VAL A 21 1.52 2.51 -1.76
CA VAL A 21 1.78 1.49 -0.75
C VAL A 21 2.74 0.43 -1.27
N GLU A 22 3.46 -0.22 -0.37
CA GLU A 22 4.27 -1.39 -0.66
C GLU A 22 3.52 -2.67 -0.27
N VAL A 23 3.54 -3.67 -1.13
CA VAL A 23 2.93 -4.98 -0.88
C VAL A 23 3.87 -5.82 -0.01
N LYS A 24 3.48 -6.10 1.24
CA LYS A 24 4.33 -6.77 2.22
C LYS A 24 4.07 -8.28 2.33
N ALA A 25 2.82 -8.70 2.28
CA ALA A 25 2.45 -10.11 2.43
C ALA A 25 1.05 -10.40 1.87
N PRO A 26 0.75 -11.66 1.50
CA PRO A 26 -0.64 -12.06 1.26
C PRO A 26 -1.45 -11.87 2.56
N TYR A 27 -2.62 -11.23 2.46
CA TYR A 27 -3.57 -11.20 3.58
C TYR A 27 -4.57 -12.36 3.47
N GLY A 28 -5.07 -12.61 2.26
CA GLY A 28 -6.04 -13.67 1.96
C GLY A 28 -7.36 -13.10 1.42
N ASP A 29 -8.33 -13.97 1.18
CA ASP A 29 -9.65 -13.56 0.70
C ASP A 29 -10.45 -12.86 1.80
N TYR A 30 -11.04 -11.71 1.46
CA TYR A 30 -11.85 -10.93 2.39
C TYR A 30 -13.25 -10.65 1.85
N LEU A 31 -14.25 -11.28 2.46
CA LEU A 31 -15.67 -11.13 2.14
C LEU A 31 -15.93 -11.25 0.62
N HIS A 32 -16.56 -10.23 0.03
CA HIS A 32 -16.88 -10.15 -1.40
C HIS A 32 -15.85 -9.35 -2.22
N LEU A 33 -14.76 -8.89 -1.59
CA LEU A 33 -13.72 -8.10 -2.25
C LEU A 33 -12.66 -8.99 -2.93
N GLY A 34 -12.70 -10.30 -2.68
CA GLY A 34 -11.73 -11.26 -3.19
C GLY A 34 -10.40 -11.18 -2.42
N PHE A 35 -9.31 -11.55 -3.10
CA PHE A 35 -7.99 -11.61 -2.51
C PHE A 35 -7.44 -10.22 -2.15
N CYS A 36 -6.96 -10.07 -0.92
CA CYS A 36 -6.35 -8.87 -0.40
C CYS A 36 -4.85 -9.05 -0.10
N TRP A 37 -4.11 -7.97 -0.26
CA TRP A 37 -2.71 -7.83 0.14
C TRP A 37 -2.62 -7.10 1.48
N TYR A 38 -1.70 -7.52 2.35
CA TYR A 38 -1.22 -6.70 3.44
C TYR A 38 -0.21 -5.70 2.90
N VAL A 39 -0.45 -4.42 3.13
CA VAL A 39 0.33 -3.32 2.57
C VAL A 39 0.81 -2.35 3.65
N GLU A 40 1.90 -1.63 3.34
CA GLU A 40 2.43 -0.56 4.18
C GLU A 40 2.57 0.73 3.37
N ALA A 41 2.11 1.84 3.93
CA ALA A 41 2.22 3.18 3.35
C ALA A 41 3.39 3.95 3.99
N PRO A 42 4.14 4.77 3.23
CA PRO A 42 5.24 5.56 3.78
C PRO A 42 4.76 6.62 4.79
N THR A 43 3.53 7.12 4.61
CA THR A 43 2.84 8.05 5.53
C THR A 43 1.44 7.52 5.84
N PRO A 44 0.85 7.84 7.01
CA PRO A 44 -0.52 7.43 7.33
C PRO A 44 -1.50 7.80 6.21
N ILE A 45 -2.45 6.90 5.93
CA ILE A 45 -3.48 7.09 4.91
C ILE A 45 -4.88 6.95 5.52
N PRO A 46 -5.90 7.63 4.96
CA PRO A 46 -7.28 7.45 5.37
C PRO A 46 -7.70 5.99 5.27
N ALA A 47 -8.33 5.47 6.32
CA ALA A 47 -8.83 4.12 6.40
C ALA A 47 -10.12 4.08 7.22
N THR A 48 -10.78 2.93 7.23
CA THR A 48 -11.92 2.65 8.10
C THR A 48 -11.55 1.52 9.05
N ASP A 49 -11.67 1.75 10.34
CA ASP A 49 -11.52 0.70 11.35
C ASP A 49 -12.64 -0.33 11.19
N VAL A 50 -12.27 -1.60 11.02
CA VAL A 50 -13.23 -2.67 10.68
C VAL A 50 -14.14 -3.06 11.86
N VAL A 51 -13.76 -2.72 13.09
CA VAL A 51 -14.51 -3.09 14.31
C VAL A 51 -15.54 -2.01 14.64
N THR A 52 -15.13 -0.75 14.58
CA THR A 52 -15.92 0.43 14.98
C THR A 52 -16.57 1.13 13.80
N PHE A 53 -16.15 0.82 12.57
CA PHE A 53 -16.58 1.47 11.33
C PHE A 53 -16.34 2.98 11.31
N ARG A 54 -15.34 3.45 12.07
CA ARG A 54 -14.98 4.87 12.12
C ARG A 54 -13.80 5.17 11.20
N PRO A 55 -13.75 6.36 10.59
CA PRO A 55 -12.56 6.83 9.90
C PRO A 55 -11.35 6.86 10.84
N CYS A 56 -10.20 6.45 10.36
CA CYS A 56 -8.92 6.49 11.05
C CYS A 56 -7.78 6.73 10.05
N GLU A 57 -6.57 6.94 10.57
CA GLU A 57 -5.36 6.98 9.76
C GLU A 57 -4.44 5.85 10.18
N LEU A 58 -3.99 5.06 9.21
CA LEU A 58 -3.15 3.89 9.44
C LEU A 58 -1.97 3.90 8.48
N LYS A 59 -0.83 3.35 8.90
CA LYS A 59 0.29 3.04 8.00
C LYS A 59 0.19 1.67 7.38
N THR A 60 -0.53 0.74 8.00
CA THR A 60 -0.64 -0.64 7.55
C THR A 60 -2.09 -1.07 7.52
N GLY A 61 -2.39 -2.00 6.62
CA GLY A 61 -3.74 -2.49 6.43
C GLY A 61 -3.80 -3.51 5.31
N TRP A 62 -5.02 -3.91 4.94
CA TRP A 62 -5.24 -4.78 3.80
C TRP A 62 -5.93 -4.00 2.67
N ILE A 63 -5.55 -4.27 1.42
CA ILE A 63 -6.16 -3.68 0.23
C ILE A 63 -6.46 -4.79 -0.79
N PRO A 64 -7.65 -4.82 -1.42
CA PRO A 64 -7.96 -5.78 -2.48
C PRO A 64 -6.98 -5.69 -3.65
N ASP A 65 -6.54 -6.83 -4.19
CA ASP A 65 -5.64 -6.88 -5.36
C ASP A 65 -6.26 -6.18 -6.58
N ALA A 66 -7.59 -6.21 -6.70
CA ALA A 66 -8.32 -5.50 -7.74
C ALA A 66 -8.19 -3.96 -7.66
N TRP A 67 -7.85 -3.43 -6.49
CA TRP A 67 -7.72 -1.98 -6.25
C TRP A 67 -6.28 -1.49 -6.41
N LEU A 68 -5.30 -2.38 -6.49
CA LEU A 68 -3.90 -2.04 -6.63
C LEU A 68 -3.47 -2.04 -8.10
N ARG A 69 -2.69 -1.03 -8.49
CA ARG A 69 -1.96 -1.01 -9.75
C ARG A 69 -0.46 -0.95 -9.45
N PRO A 70 0.33 -1.97 -9.85
CA PRO A 70 1.76 -1.97 -9.60
C PRO A 70 2.41 -0.81 -10.35
N ILE A 71 3.38 -0.18 -9.70
CA ILE A 71 4.23 0.85 -10.27
C ILE A 71 5.46 0.12 -10.82
N SER A 72 5.47 -0.14 -12.13
CA SER A 72 6.63 -0.75 -12.79
C SER A 72 7.70 0.28 -13.12
N GLY A 73 8.97 0.00 -12.81
CA GLY A 73 10.11 0.72 -13.39
C GLY A 73 10.57 1.98 -12.66
N VAL A 74 10.21 2.18 -11.39
CA VAL A 74 10.90 3.16 -10.54
C VAL A 74 12.01 2.42 -9.81
N PRO A 75 13.30 2.63 -10.15
CA PRO A 75 14.37 2.21 -9.28
C PRO A 75 14.20 2.99 -7.98
N VAL A 76 13.93 2.29 -6.88
CA VAL A 76 14.13 2.87 -5.55
C VAL A 76 15.64 2.92 -5.39
N THR A 77 16.26 4.00 -5.86
CA THR A 77 17.59 4.35 -5.37
C THR A 77 17.38 4.99 -4.00
N ASP A 78 17.76 4.28 -2.94
CA ASP A 78 18.11 4.92 -1.67
C ASP A 78 19.39 5.73 -1.92
N ASP A 79 19.29 6.84 -2.67
CA ASP A 79 20.38 7.80 -2.85
C ASP A 79 20.45 8.68 -1.59
N VAL A 80 21.06 8.13 -0.53
CA VAL A 80 21.69 8.95 0.50
C VAL A 80 23.19 8.93 0.22
N GLU A 81 23.62 9.77 -0.72
CA GLU A 81 25.01 10.23 -0.77
C GLU A 81 25.12 11.46 0.13
N ASP A 82 25.49 11.26 1.40
CA ASP A 82 25.96 12.34 2.25
C ASP A 82 27.49 12.33 2.24
N GLU A 83 28.08 13.01 1.25
CA GLU A 83 29.48 13.38 1.26
C GLU A 83 29.58 14.91 1.15
N VAL A 84 29.65 15.58 2.31
CA VAL A 84 30.12 16.97 2.40
C VAL A 84 31.43 16.99 3.19
N THR A 85 32.54 16.75 2.49
CA THR A 85 33.86 17.18 2.97
C THR A 85 34.07 18.64 2.59
N ALA A 86 34.25 19.51 3.58
CA ALA A 86 34.83 20.85 3.43
C ALA A 86 36.11 20.94 4.27
#